data_AF-A0A944XZ95-F1
#
_entry.id   AF-A0A944XZ95-F1
#
_cell.length_a   1.000
_cell.length_b   1.000
_cell.length_c   1.000
_cell.angle_alpha   90.00
_cell.angle_beta   90.00
_cell.angle_gamma   90.00
#
_symmetry.space_group_name_H-M   'P 1'
#
loop_
_entity.id
_entity.type
_entity.pdbx_description
1 polymer ?
#
loop_
_entity_poly.entity_id
_entity_poly.type
_entity_poly.pdbx_seq_one_letter_code
_entity_poly.pdbx_strand_id
1 'polypeptide(L)' 'MSAHDVRLGEVLFEFIPNGRFIKVIAIDPITMEEIAMVGDRRASVDTLERLAINKLRYVIAKKRGTTRQMDRFRSV' A
#
# COMPACT_ATOMS: atom_id res chain seq x y z
N MET A 1 11.71 -0.54 -10.75
CA MET A 1 11.75 -0.69 -9.28
C MET A 1 10.68 -1.69 -8.94
N SER A 2 11.05 -2.83 -8.37
CA SER A 2 10.14 -3.88 -7.98
C SER A 2 9.46 -3.55 -6.65
N ALA A 3 8.30 -4.13 -6.37
CA ALA A 3 7.65 -4.00 -5.07
C ALA A 3 8.54 -4.49 -3.91
N HIS A 4 9.43 -5.45 -4.18
CA HIS A 4 10.41 -5.97 -3.22
C HIS A 4 11.50 -4.95 -2.86
N ASP A 5 11.74 -3.94 -3.70
CA ASP A 5 12.73 -2.88 -3.44
C ASP A 5 12.19 -1.82 -2.46
N VAL A 6 10.88 -1.81 -2.20
CA VAL A 6 10.23 -0.87 -1.29
C VAL A 6 10.36 -1.39 0.15
N ARG A 7 11.30 -0.81 0.88
CA ARG A 7 11.42 -1.00 2.33
C ARG A 7 10.45 -0.06 3.04
N LEU A 8 9.60 -0.65 3.88
CA LEU A 8 8.69 0.09 4.77
C LEU A 8 9.25 -0.03 6.19
N GLY A 9 9.13 1.05 6.96
CA GLY A 9 9.38 1.03 8.40
C GLY A 9 8.09 0.65 9.12
N GLU A 10 7.52 1.60 9.85
CA GLU A 10 6.19 1.50 10.43
C GLU A 10 5.10 1.67 9.35
N VAL A 11 3.99 0.96 9.51
CA VAL A 11 2.78 1.11 8.69
C VAL A 11 1.60 1.29 9.62
N LEU A 12 0.83 2.36 9.42
CA LEU A 12 -0.37 2.64 10.20
C LEU A 12 -1.56 1.95 9.55
N PHE A 13 -2.39 1.28 10.34
CA PHE A 13 -3.56 0.57 9.86
C PHE A 13 -4.86 1.10 10.47
N GLU A 14 -5.91 1.14 9.65
CA GLU A 14 -7.29 1.30 10.11
C GLU A 14 -8.13 0.12 9.61
N PHE A 15 -8.88 -0.52 10.51
CA PHE A 15 -9.77 -1.63 10.19
C PHE A 15 -11.21 -1.20 10.37
N ILE A 16 -12.00 -1.25 9.30
CA ILE A 16 -13.39 -0.81 9.27
C ILE A 16 -14.28 -2.00 8.92
N PRO A 17 -14.89 -2.69 9.91
CA PRO A 17 -15.81 -3.79 9.68
C PRO A 17 -17.10 -3.32 8.98
N ASN A 18 -17.48 -4.01 7.91
CA ASN A 18 -18.64 -3.70 7.09
C ASN A 18 -19.48 -4.97 6.86
N GLY A 19 -20.12 -5.47 7.93
CA GLY A 19 -20.95 -6.67 7.86
C GLY A 19 -20.16 -7.92 7.46
N ARG A 20 -20.10 -8.25 6.16
CA ARG A 20 -19.45 -9.48 5.64
C ARG A 20 -17.96 -9.34 5.32
N PHE A 21 -17.43 -8.13 5.32
CA PHE A 21 -16.02 -7.87 4.99
C PHE A 21 -15.43 -6.83 5.96
N ILE A 22 -14.11 -6.68 5.91
CA ILE A 22 -13.38 -5.60 6.57
C ILE A 22 -12.70 -4.76 5.49
N LYS A 23 -12.90 -3.44 5.53
CA LYS A 23 -12.06 -2.50 4.79
C LYS A 23 -10.82 -2.21 5.62
N VAL A 24 -9.65 -2.31 5.01
CA VAL A 24 -8.35 -2.03 5.63
C VAL A 24 -7.75 -0.83 4.93
N ILE A 25 -7.41 0.20 5.69
CA ILE A 25 -6.56 1.29 5.25
C ILE A 25 -5.15 1.00 5.74
N ALA A 26 -4.13 1.22 4.90
CA ALA A 26 -2.74 1.18 5.29
C ALA A 26 -1.98 2.40 4.76
N ILE A 27 -1.20 3.03 5.63
CA ILE A 27 -0.49 4.29 5.35
C ILE A 27 0.99 4.11 5.68
N ASP A 28 1.86 4.48 4.74
CA ASP A 28 3.28 4.70 5.02
C ASP A 28 3.51 6.19 5.38
N PRO A 29 3.85 6.53 6.63
CA PRO A 29 3.98 7.92 7.07
C PRO A 29 5.16 8.66 6.43
N ILE A 30 6.12 7.96 5.83
CA ILE A 30 7.27 8.60 5.18
C ILE A 30 6.93 9.01 3.75
N THR A 31 6.33 8.12 2.96
CA THR A 31 5.93 8.46 1.58
C THR A 31 4.57 9.14 1.49
N MET A 32 3.80 9.16 2.59
CA MET A 32 2.40 9.62 2.64
C MET A 32 1.49 8.83 1.69
N GLU A 33 1.91 7.63 1.30
CA GLU A 33 1.13 6.77 0.44
C GLU A 33 0.12 5.98 1.25
N GLU A 34 -1.14 6.11 0.85
CA GLU A 34 -2.27 5.42 1.44
C GLU A 34 -2.86 4.42 0.43
N ILE A 35 -3.23 3.25 0.93
CA ILE A 35 -4.05 2.29 0.19
C ILE A 35 -5.28 1.92 1.00
N ALA A 36 -6.37 1.63 0.30
CA ALA A 36 -7.52 0.92 0.84
C ALA A 36 -7.60 -0.46 0.20
N MET A 37 -7.95 -1.49 0.97
CA MET A 37 -8.31 -2.81 0.46
C MET A 37 -9.51 -3.38 1.22
N VAL A 38 -10.13 -4.40 0.63
CA VAL A 38 -11.19 -5.19 1.26
C VAL A 38 -10.64 -6.59 1.51
N GLY A 39 -10.86 -7.10 2.72
CA GLY A 39 -10.47 -8.45 3.12
C GLY A 39 -11.64 -9.24 3.71
N ASP A 40 -11.45 -10.56 3.78
CA ASP A 40 -12.40 -11.45 4.45
C ASP A 40 -12.48 -11.09 5.93
N ARG A 41 -13.71 -10.94 6.45
CA ARG A 41 -13.95 -10.66 7.87
C ARG A 41 -13.46 -11.77 8.80
N ARG A 42 -13.31 -12.99 8.29
CA ARG A 42 -12.83 -14.15 9.03
C ARG A 42 -11.30 -14.30 8.99
N ALA A 43 -10.60 -13.51 8.18
CA ALA A 43 -9.15 -13.53 8.14
C ALA A 43 -8.56 -12.95 9.44
N SER A 44 -7.38 -13.44 9.84
CA SER A 44 -6.65 -12.85 10.97
C SER A 44 -6.15 -11.44 10.64
N VAL A 45 -6.03 -10.59 11.66
CA VAL A 45 -5.48 -9.23 11.53
C VAL A 45 -4.12 -9.26 10.84
N ASP A 46 -3.21 -10.11 11.30
CA ASP A 46 -1.87 -10.32 10.74
C ASP A 46 -1.89 -10.76 9.25
N THR A 47 -2.92 -11.50 8.81
CA THR A 47 -3.11 -11.81 7.38
C THR A 47 -3.54 -10.57 6.60
N LEU A 48 -4.48 -9.78 7.13
CA LEU A 48 -4.95 -8.55 6.52
C LEU A 48 -3.83 -7.50 6.42
N GLU A 49 -3.00 -7.36 7.46
CA GLU A 49 -1.82 -6.49 7.48
C GLU A 49 -0.82 -6.87 6.40
N ARG A 50 -0.45 -8.17 6.30
CA ARG A 50 0.47 -8.64 5.25
C ARG A 50 -0.03 -8.32 3.85
N LEU A 51 -1.32 -8.55 3.59
CA LEU A 51 -1.92 -8.26 2.30
C LEU A 51 -1.90 -6.75 2.00
N ALA A 52 -2.23 -5.93 3.00
CA ALA A 52 -2.22 -4.47 2.88
C ALA A 52 -0.81 -3.92 2.66
N ILE A 53 0.19 -4.42 3.38
CA ILE A 53 1.62 -4.10 3.21
C ILE A 53 2.08 -4.41 1.79
N ASN A 54 1.73 -5.59 1.26
CA ASN A 54 2.13 -5.98 -0.08
C ASN A 54 1.50 -5.08 -1.15
N LYS A 55 0.23 -4.71 -0.98
CA LYS A 55 -0.43 -3.74 -1.86
C LYS A 55 0.21 -2.36 -1.76
N LEU A 56 0.55 -1.90 -0.56
CA LEU A 56 1.20 -0.61 -0.32
C LEU A 56 2.56 -0.54 -1.01
N ARG A 57 3.40 -1.57 -0.84
CA ARG A 57 4.70 -1.70 -1.54
C ARG A 57 4.53 -1.61 -3.06
N TYR A 58 3.55 -2.32 -3.62
CA TYR A 58 3.26 -2.29 -5.04
C TYR A 58 2.87 -0.89 -5.52
N VAL A 59 1.97 -0.19 -4.81
CA VAL A 59 1.52 1.15 -5.18
C VAL A 59 2.68 2.15 -5.14
N ILE A 60 3.50 2.12 -4.08
CA ILE A 60 4.70 2.98 -3.96
C ILE A 60 5.66 2.72 -5.13
N ALA A 61 5.97 1.44 -5.41
CA ALA A 61 6.88 1.07 -6.49
C ALA A 61 6.35 1.56 -7.86
N LYS A 62 5.06 1.37 -8.11
CA LYS A 62 4.39 1.81 -9.35
C LYS A 62 4.47 3.32 -9.52
N LYS A 63 4.12 4.09 -8.49
CA LYS A 63 4.14 5.56 -8.54
C LYS A 63 5.55 6.12 -8.76
N ARG A 64 6.56 5.60 -8.04
CA ARG A 64 7.96 5.98 -8.26
C ARG A 64 8.45 5.67 -9.68
N GLY A 65 7.99 4.57 -10.26
CA GLY A 65 8.23 4.23 -11.65
C GLY A 65 7.65 5.27 -12.62
N THR A 66 6.40 5.65 -12.40
CA THR A 66 5.70 6.69 -13.19
C THR A 66 6.39 8.05 -13.08
N THR A 67 6.72 8.51 -11.86
CA THR A 67 7.41 9.80 -11.65
C THR A 67 8.72 9.88 -12.43
N ARG A 68 9.57 8.84 -12.34
CA ARG A 68 10.84 8.78 -13.11
C ARG A 68 10.64 8.85 -14.62
N GLN A 69 9.53 8.32 -15.14
CA GLN A 69 9.23 8.40 -16.55
C GLN A 69 8.85 9.83 -16.95
N MET A 70 8.00 10.49 -16.16
CA MET A 70 7.58 11.88 -16.40
C MET A 70 8.76 12.86 -16.32
N ASP A 71 9.67 12.70 -15.36
CA ASP A 71 10.85 13.56 -15.22
C ASP A 71 11.75 13.49 -16.46
N ARG A 72 11.96 12.28 -17.01
CA ARG A 72 12.72 12.08 -18.26
C ARG A 72 12.10 12.77 -19.46
N PHE A 73 10.77 12.84 -19.54
CA PHE A 73 10.06 13.52 -20.64
C PHE A 73 10.12 15.04 -20.53
N ARG A 74 10.23 15.60 -19.31
CA ARG A 74 10.29 17.05 -19.09
C ARG A 74 11.69 17.65 -19.24
N SER A 75 12.72 16.80 -19.28
CA SER A 75 14.14 17.18 -19.41
C SER A 75 14.66 17.17 -20.87
N VAL A 76 13.76 17.15 -21.86
CA VAL A 76 14.06 17.21 -23.31
C VAL A 76 13.32 18.39 -23.92
#